data_AF-A0A6I3LYG3-F1
#
_entry.id   AF-A0A6I3LYG3-F1
#
_cell.length_a   1.000
_cell.length_b   1.000
_cell.length_c   1.000
_cell.angle_alpha   90.00
_cell.angle_beta   90.00
_cell.angle_gamma   90.00
#
_symmetry.space_group_name_H-M   'P 1'
#
loop_
_entity.id
_entity.type
_entity.pdbx_description
1 polymer ?
#
loop_
_entity_poly.entity_id
_entity_poly.type
_entity_poly.pdbx_seq_one_letter_code
_entity_poly.pdbx_strand_id
1 'polypeptide(L)'
;MEKQIHEMNREQELLKKEIELRNRKLSARALYLSGRNQLINNLIMSIENIPKLSKISTLDIHIKHLKDYLRNDNEWETFVFHFEEVNPGFLARLRKLHPSLTSNDMRYIAYIYMNLTTKEISNLLSITIYASKKRKERIISKIKLPDNITLYSYLSSI
;
A
#
# COMPACT_ATOMS: atom_id res chain seq x y z
N MET A 1 -39.24 -15.34 3.67
CA MET A 1 -38.31 -15.06 2.56
C MET A 1 -37.74 -13.65 2.66
N GLU A 2 -38.56 -12.59 2.69
CA GLU A 2 -38.08 -11.20 2.82
C GLU A 2 -37.29 -10.92 4.10
N LYS A 3 -37.74 -11.45 5.25
CA LYS A 3 -37.02 -11.31 6.53
C LYS A 3 -35.62 -11.95 6.49
N GLN A 4 -35.48 -13.10 5.84
CA GLN A 4 -34.22 -13.82 5.71
C GLN A 4 -33.25 -13.11 4.76
N ILE A 5 -33.75 -12.55 3.64
CA ILE A 5 -32.96 -11.70 2.74
C ILE A 5 -32.48 -10.44 3.46
N HIS A 6 -33.36 -9.83 4.27
CA HIS A 6 -33.01 -8.64 5.04
C HIS A 6 -31.93 -8.93 6.11
N GLU A 7 -32.04 -10.06 6.82
CA GLU A 7 -31.03 -10.52 7.79
C GLU A 7 -29.68 -10.81 7.11
N MET A 8 -29.68 -11.52 5.97
CA MET A 8 -28.46 -11.78 5.19
C MET A 8 -27.78 -10.50 4.70
N ASN A 9 -28.56 -9.52 4.19
CA ASN A 9 -28.01 -8.24 3.75
C ASN A 9 -27.38 -7.46 4.91
N ARG A 10 -28.00 -7.51 6.10
CA ARG A 10 -27.45 -6.87 7.30
C ARG A 10 -26.16 -7.53 7.76
N GLU A 11 -26.09 -8.86 7.72
CA GLU A 11 -24.87 -9.60 8.05
C GLU A 11 -23.74 -9.28 7.08
N GLN A 12 -24.01 -9.26 5.77
CA GLN A 12 -23.02 -8.85 4.76
C GLN A 12 -22.49 -7.44 4.99
N GLU A 13 -23.36 -6.49 5.37
CA GLU A 13 -22.97 -5.12 5.66
C GLU A 13 -22.06 -5.03 6.90
N LEU A 14 -22.32 -5.86 7.93
CA LEU A 14 -21.46 -5.94 9.11
C LEU A 14 -20.08 -6.50 8.76
N LEU A 15 -20.03 -7.57 7.98
CA LEU A 15 -18.77 -8.17 7.51
C LEU A 15 -17.94 -7.19 6.67
N LYS A 16 -18.59 -6.42 5.77
CA LYS A 16 -17.93 -5.37 4.99
C LYS A 16 -17.30 -4.30 5.88
N LYS A 17 -18.02 -3.82 6.89
CA LYS A 17 -17.49 -2.84 7.86
C LYS A 17 -16.32 -3.40 8.66
N GLU A 18 -16.34 -4.68 9.01
CA GLU A 18 -15.22 -5.33 9.68
C GLU A 18 -13.98 -5.39 8.78
N ILE A 19 -14.14 -5.77 7.50
CA ILE A 19 -13.05 -5.77 6.51
C ILE A 19 -12.48 -4.36 6.36
N GLU A 20 -13.33 -3.33 6.22
CA GLU A 20 -12.86 -1.93 6.14
C GLU A 20 -12.07 -1.52 7.38
N LEU A 21 -12.51 -1.91 8.57
CA LEU A 21 -11.82 -1.60 9.82
C LEU A 21 -10.45 -2.30 9.86
N ARG A 22 -10.37 -3.58 9.47
CA ARG A 22 -9.11 -4.32 9.40
C ARG A 22 -8.16 -3.72 8.37
N ASN A 23 -8.67 -3.33 7.21
CA ASN A 23 -7.90 -2.64 6.17
C ASN A 23 -7.34 -1.31 6.68
N ARG A 24 -8.13 -0.49 7.38
CA ARG A 24 -7.64 0.75 8.01
C ARG A 24 -6.51 0.51 9.01
N LYS A 25 -6.61 -0.55 9.83
CA LYS A 25 -5.52 -0.92 10.76
C LYS A 25 -4.26 -1.33 10.01
N LEU A 26 -4.39 -2.10 8.94
CA LEU A 26 -3.26 -2.50 8.09
C LEU A 26 -2.61 -1.28 7.41
N SER A 27 -3.41 -0.34 6.90
CA SER A 27 -2.95 0.93 6.33
C SER A 27 -2.15 1.75 7.34
N ALA A 28 -2.67 1.89 8.56
CA ALA A 28 -2.01 2.63 9.62
C ALA A 28 -0.64 2.03 9.97
N ARG A 29 -0.54 0.69 10.03
CA ARG A 29 0.73 -0.01 10.25
C ARG A 29 1.72 0.21 9.11
N ALA A 30 1.27 0.10 7.86
CA ALA A 30 2.11 0.34 6.69
C ALA A 30 2.67 1.79 6.68
N LEU A 31 1.82 2.77 6.97
CA LEU A 31 2.22 4.17 7.04
C LEU A 31 3.19 4.46 8.19
N TYR A 32 2.97 3.84 9.35
CA TYR A 32 3.90 3.95 10.48
C TYR A 32 5.30 3.42 10.13
N LEU A 33 5.38 2.24 9.52
CA LEU A 33 6.64 1.63 9.07
C LEU A 33 7.34 2.50 8.02
N SER A 34 6.60 3.00 7.04
CA SER A 34 7.12 3.92 6.03
C SER A 34 7.66 5.21 6.63
N GLY A 35 6.95 5.83 7.57
CA GLY A 35 7.41 7.02 8.29
C GLY A 35 8.68 6.77 9.11
N ARG A 36 8.76 5.62 9.79
CA ARG A 36 9.97 5.18 10.49
C ARG A 36 11.15 5.03 9.53
N ASN A 37 10.94 4.36 8.40
CA ASN A 37 11.97 4.12 7.39
C ASN A 37 12.43 5.44 6.72
N GLN A 38 11.52 6.39 6.50
CA GLN A 38 11.84 7.75 6.04
C GLN A 38 12.67 8.52 7.07
N LEU A 39 12.33 8.45 8.36
CA LEU A 39 13.09 9.10 9.42
C LEU A 39 14.54 8.57 9.48
N ILE A 40 14.72 7.25 9.40
CA ILE A 40 16.06 6.64 9.38
C ILE A 40 16.86 7.13 8.17
N ASN A 41 16.26 7.14 6.97
CA ASN A 41 16.90 7.67 5.77
C ASN A 41 17.30 9.14 5.90
N ASN A 42 16.41 9.98 6.44
CA ASN A 42 16.70 11.39 6.67
C ASN A 42 17.88 11.57 7.64
N LEU A 43 17.94 10.78 8.71
CA LEU A 43 19.05 10.80 9.66
C LEU A 43 20.36 10.38 9.01
N ILE A 44 20.37 9.31 8.21
CA ILE A 44 21.53 8.88 7.44
C ILE A 44 22.02 10.04 6.55
N MET A 45 21.14 10.64 5.76
CA MET A 45 21.48 11.75 4.88
C MET A 45 22.01 12.97 5.65
N SER A 46 21.39 13.32 6.77
CA SER A 46 21.86 14.42 7.62
C SER A 46 23.27 14.17 8.16
N ILE A 47 23.59 12.93 8.56
CA ILE A 47 24.92 12.56 9.04
C ILE A 47 25.95 12.62 7.90
N GLU A 48 25.63 12.04 6.75
CA GLU A 48 26.53 12.00 5.58
C GLU A 48 26.85 13.40 5.04
N ASN A 49 25.91 14.35 5.16
CA ASN A 49 26.09 15.74 4.73
C ASN A 49 26.88 16.63 5.69
N ILE A 50 27.29 16.13 6.87
CA ILE A 50 28.12 16.88 7.82
C ILE A 50 29.59 16.52 7.60
N PRO A 51 30.44 17.41 7.03
CA PRO A 51 31.81 17.07 6.60
C PRO A 51 32.75 16.57 7.70
N LYS A 52 32.46 16.91 8.96
CA LYS A 52 33.22 16.44 10.13
C LYS A 52 32.82 15.02 10.54
N LEU A 53 31.55 14.67 10.40
CA LEU A 53 31.00 13.38 10.80
C LEU A 53 31.24 12.33 9.70
N SER A 54 31.17 12.71 8.43
CA SER A 54 31.41 11.83 7.29
C SER A 54 32.85 11.32 7.15
N LYS A 55 33.79 11.83 7.97
CA LYS A 55 35.19 11.35 8.02
C LYS A 55 35.43 10.35 9.16
N ILE A 56 34.42 10.09 9.99
CA ILE A 56 34.54 9.17 11.13
C ILE A 56 34.25 7.75 10.64
N SER A 57 35.28 6.93 10.50
CA SER A 57 35.17 5.56 9.96
C SER A 57 34.26 4.63 10.77
N THR A 58 34.13 4.84 12.09
CA THR A 58 33.19 4.07 12.92
C THR A 58 31.74 4.40 12.61
N LEU A 59 31.46 5.61 12.13
CA LEU A 59 30.11 6.06 11.78
C LEU A 59 29.63 5.41 10.48
N ASP A 60 30.55 5.13 9.54
CA ASP A 60 30.25 4.40 8.30
C ASP A 60 29.70 2.99 8.58
N ILE A 61 30.22 2.32 9.62
CA ILE A 61 29.72 1.01 10.06
C ILE A 61 28.26 1.12 10.53
N HIS A 62 27.95 2.12 11.36
CA HIS A 62 26.59 2.35 11.85
C HIS A 62 25.63 2.75 10.72
N ILE A 63 26.06 3.61 9.80
CA ILE A 63 25.29 3.97 8.60
C ILE A 63 25.00 2.73 7.75
N LYS A 64 26.01 1.88 7.55
CA LYS A 64 25.83 0.62 6.81
C LYS A 64 24.80 -0.27 7.49
N HIS A 65 24.88 -0.47 8.81
CA HIS A 65 23.87 -1.25 9.54
C HIS A 65 22.45 -0.69 9.39
N LEU A 66 22.27 0.63 9.42
CA LEU A 66 20.97 1.26 9.19
C LEU A 66 20.48 1.07 7.74
N LYS A 67 21.37 1.19 6.75
CA LYS A 67 21.04 0.92 5.34
C LYS A 67 20.69 -0.55 5.11
N ASP A 68 21.38 -1.48 5.77
CA ASP A 68 21.09 -2.91 5.70
C ASP A 68 19.75 -3.24 6.37
N TYR A 69 19.45 -2.61 7.52
CA TYR A 69 18.13 -2.69 8.15
C TYR A 69 17.00 -2.21 7.23
N LEU A 70 17.21 -1.12 6.49
CA LEU A 70 16.25 -0.61 5.50
C LEU A 70 16.13 -1.50 4.25
N ARG A 71 17.17 -2.26 3.89
CA ARG A 71 17.19 -3.15 2.71
C ARG A 71 16.61 -4.53 2.97
N ASN A 72 16.74 -5.05 4.18
CA ASN A 72 16.24 -6.39 4.55
C ASN A 72 14.72 -6.46 4.71
N ASP A 73 13.99 -5.39 4.41
CA ASP A 73 12.54 -5.38 4.44
C ASP A 73 11.99 -6.10 3.20
N ASN A 74 11.60 -7.39 3.36
CA ASN A 74 10.61 -8.07 2.52
C ASN A 74 9.21 -7.45 2.74
N GLU A 75 9.15 -6.13 2.79
CA GLU A 75 7.98 -5.31 3.13
C GLU A 75 6.80 -5.67 2.23
N TRP A 76 7.08 -5.95 0.95
CA TRP A 76 6.06 -6.31 -0.01
C TRP A 76 5.48 -7.72 0.23
N GLU A 77 6.32 -8.73 0.49
CA GLU A 77 5.82 -10.09 0.76
C GLU A 77 5.05 -10.14 2.08
N THR A 78 5.58 -9.49 3.11
CA THR A 78 4.91 -9.34 4.42
C THR A 78 3.58 -8.59 4.27
N PHE A 79 3.57 -7.54 3.46
CA PHE A 79 2.33 -6.82 3.13
C PHE A 79 1.33 -7.73 2.44
N VAL A 80 1.73 -8.47 1.39
CA VAL A 80 0.82 -9.34 0.63
C VAL A 80 0.24 -10.42 1.53
N PHE A 81 1.06 -11.01 2.40
CA PHE A 81 0.60 -11.99 3.39
C PHE A 81 -0.53 -11.40 4.25
N HIS A 82 -0.29 -10.28 4.93
CA HIS A 82 -1.31 -9.65 5.77
C HIS A 82 -2.50 -9.09 5.00
N PHE A 83 -2.30 -8.63 3.76
CA PHE A 83 -3.36 -8.14 2.90
C PHE A 83 -4.31 -9.28 2.51
N GLU A 84 -3.77 -10.44 2.12
CA GLU A 84 -4.57 -11.63 1.76
C GLU A 84 -5.24 -12.26 2.99
N GLU A 85 -4.67 -12.15 4.19
CA GLU A 85 -5.37 -12.54 5.44
C GLU A 85 -6.65 -11.71 5.68
N VAL A 86 -6.62 -10.43 5.32
CA VAL A 86 -7.78 -9.52 5.47
C VAL A 86 -8.70 -9.59 4.25
N ASN A 87 -8.15 -9.81 3.06
CA ASN A 87 -8.86 -9.74 1.78
C ASN A 87 -8.63 -11.00 0.92
N PRO A 88 -9.12 -12.17 1.36
CA PRO A 88 -8.77 -13.44 0.73
C PRO A 88 -9.13 -13.50 -0.75
N GLY A 89 -8.14 -13.84 -1.57
CA GLY A 89 -8.28 -14.06 -3.01
C GLY A 89 -8.53 -12.79 -3.81
N PHE A 90 -8.49 -11.60 -3.20
CA PHE A 90 -8.73 -10.34 -3.92
C PHE A 90 -7.69 -10.14 -5.02
N LEU A 91 -6.39 -10.29 -4.75
CA LEU A 91 -5.36 -10.09 -5.77
C LEU A 91 -5.46 -11.15 -6.87
N ALA A 92 -5.90 -12.37 -6.55
CA ALA A 92 -6.14 -13.42 -7.52
C ALA A 92 -7.32 -13.10 -8.45
N ARG A 93 -8.46 -12.67 -7.90
CA ARG A 93 -9.64 -12.24 -8.68
C ARG A 93 -9.32 -11.05 -9.57
N LEU A 94 -8.64 -10.04 -9.01
CA LEU A 94 -8.23 -8.85 -9.74
C LEU A 94 -7.28 -9.19 -10.91
N ARG A 95 -6.33 -10.10 -10.70
CA ARG A 95 -5.41 -10.56 -11.77
C ARG A 95 -6.14 -11.33 -12.87
N LYS A 96 -7.13 -12.14 -12.49
CA LYS A 96 -7.97 -12.89 -13.44
C LYS A 96 -8.81 -11.95 -14.31
N LEU A 97 -9.39 -10.90 -13.71
CA LEU A 97 -10.17 -9.89 -14.43
C LEU A 97 -9.30 -9.00 -15.32
N HIS A 98 -8.08 -8.66 -14.86
CA HIS A 98 -7.19 -7.72 -15.53
C HIS A 98 -5.76 -8.28 -15.68
N PRO A 99 -5.53 -9.22 -16.61
CA PRO A 99 -4.22 -9.86 -16.79
C PRO A 99 -3.13 -8.91 -17.30
N SER A 100 -3.48 -7.72 -17.79
CA SER A 100 -2.53 -6.69 -18.24
C SER A 100 -1.91 -5.86 -17.10
N LEU A 101 -2.39 -6.05 -15.86
CA LEU A 101 -1.84 -5.39 -14.68
C LEU A 101 -0.50 -6.02 -14.30
N THR A 102 0.50 -5.16 -14.10
CA THR A 102 1.80 -5.58 -13.59
C THR A 102 1.75 -5.79 -12.08
N SER A 103 2.73 -6.49 -11.49
CA SER A 103 2.84 -6.63 -10.03
C SER A 103 2.86 -5.27 -9.31
N ASN A 104 3.46 -4.25 -9.91
CA ASN A 104 3.47 -2.88 -9.37
C ASN A 104 2.09 -2.22 -9.43
N ASP A 105 1.29 -2.50 -10.47
CA ASP A 105 -0.09 -2.01 -10.53
C ASP A 105 -0.96 -2.69 -9.46
N MET A 106 -0.78 -4.00 -9.26
CA MET A 106 -1.47 -4.78 -8.22
C MET A 106 -1.15 -4.23 -6.81
N ARG A 107 0.14 -3.95 -6.54
CA ARG A 107 0.58 -3.29 -5.30
C ARG A 107 -0.09 -1.96 -5.08
N TYR A 108 -0.15 -1.13 -6.12
CA TYR A 108 -0.80 0.18 -6.05
C TYR A 108 -2.30 0.05 -5.75
N ILE A 109 -2.98 -0.89 -6.43
CA ILE A 109 -4.41 -1.15 -6.23
C ILE A 109 -4.71 -1.65 -4.82
N ALA A 110 -3.87 -2.51 -4.24
CA ALA A 110 -4.03 -2.97 -2.86
C ALA A 110 -4.07 -1.79 -1.88
N TYR A 111 -3.20 -0.80 -2.04
CA TYR A 111 -3.24 0.40 -1.20
C TYR A 111 -4.50 1.25 -1.44
N ILE A 112 -4.99 1.38 -2.68
CA ILE A 112 -6.26 2.07 -2.94
C ILE A 112 -7.42 1.33 -2.25
N TYR A 113 -7.44 0.00 -2.35
CA TYR A 113 -8.47 -0.83 -1.76
C TYR A 113 -8.50 -0.70 -0.24
N MET A 114 -7.34 -0.53 0.39
CA MET A 114 -7.23 -0.23 1.82
C MET A 114 -7.52 1.25 2.16
N ASN A 115 -8.06 2.00 1.21
CA ASN A 115 -8.47 3.40 1.32
C ASN A 115 -7.32 4.38 1.63
N LEU A 116 -6.12 4.11 1.12
CA LEU A 116 -5.02 5.08 1.19
C LEU A 116 -5.20 6.19 0.14
N THR A 117 -4.86 7.41 0.55
CA THR A 117 -4.82 8.57 -0.33
C THR A 117 -3.63 8.51 -1.29
N THR A 118 -3.71 9.22 -2.42
CA THR A 118 -2.60 9.32 -3.39
C THR A 118 -1.29 9.81 -2.74
N LYS A 119 -1.37 10.67 -1.71
CA LYS A 119 -0.21 11.18 -0.97
C LYS A 119 0.43 10.09 -0.11
N GLU A 120 -0.39 9.33 0.59
CA GLU A 120 0.07 8.19 1.40
C GLU A 120 0.71 7.10 0.54
N ILE A 121 0.08 6.77 -0.59
CA ILE A 121 0.62 5.79 -1.54
C ILE A 121 1.95 6.29 -2.15
N SER A 122 2.05 7.59 -2.47
CA SER A 122 3.31 8.13 -2.99
C SER A 122 4.45 8.01 -1.99
N ASN A 123 4.18 8.21 -0.71
CA ASN A 123 5.16 8.04 0.36
C ASN A 123 5.58 6.57 0.50
N LEU A 124 4.63 5.64 0.54
CA LEU A 124 4.90 4.20 0.63
C LEU A 124 5.73 3.67 -0.53
N LEU A 125 5.51 4.20 -1.73
CA LEU A 125 6.22 3.78 -2.92
C LEU A 125 7.49 4.60 -3.20
N SER A 126 7.83 5.57 -2.34
CA SER A 126 8.95 6.49 -2.53
C SER A 126 8.94 7.16 -3.92
N ILE A 127 7.76 7.60 -4.37
CA ILE A 127 7.56 8.32 -5.63
C ILE A 127 6.94 9.69 -5.38
N THR A 128 6.95 10.55 -6.40
CA THR A 128 6.25 11.85 -6.30
C THR A 128 4.73 11.66 -6.33
N ILE A 129 3.99 12.58 -5.70
CA ILE A 129 2.52 12.61 -5.77
C ILE A 129 2.04 12.64 -7.23
N TYR A 130 2.74 13.39 -8.10
CA TYR A 130 2.44 13.44 -9.53
C TYR A 130 2.60 12.08 -10.22
N ALA A 131 3.71 11.37 -9.96
CA ALA A 131 3.93 10.02 -10.47
C ALA A 131 2.85 9.04 -9.97
N SER A 132 2.41 9.20 -8.71
CA SER A 132 1.29 8.43 -8.14
C SER A 132 -0.02 8.69 -8.88
N LYS A 133 -0.35 9.97 -9.15
CA LYS A 133 -1.53 10.34 -9.95
C LYS A 133 -1.48 9.73 -11.35
N LYS A 134 -0.34 9.86 -12.04
CA LYS A 134 -0.14 9.28 -13.38
C LYS A 134 -0.25 7.75 -13.38
N ARG A 135 0.24 7.08 -12.34
CA ARG A 135 0.06 5.64 -12.17
C ARG A 135 -1.42 5.27 -12.01
N LYS A 136 -2.17 6.02 -11.20
CA LYS A 136 -3.62 5.83 -11.05
C LYS A 136 -4.37 6.00 -12.37
N GLU A 137 -4.07 7.06 -13.14
CA GLU A 137 -4.65 7.29 -14.47
C GLU A 137 -4.38 6.10 -15.41
N ARG A 138 -3.13 5.63 -15.48
CA ARG A 138 -2.78 4.44 -16.27
C ARG A 138 -3.54 3.18 -15.84
N ILE A 139 -3.70 2.96 -14.54
CA ILE A 139 -4.43 1.80 -14.00
C ILE A 139 -5.90 1.88 -14.45
N ILE A 140 -6.52 3.05 -14.31
CA ILE A 140 -7.89 3.32 -14.77
C ILE A 140 -8.04 2.97 -16.26
N SER A 141 -7.09 3.40 -17.11
CA SER A 141 -7.11 3.06 -18.54
C SER A 141 -6.91 1.56 -18.80
N LYS A 142 -6.01 0.89 -18.07
CA LYS A 142 -5.74 -0.55 -18.25
C LYS A 142 -6.95 -1.42 -17.92
N ILE A 143 -7.68 -1.08 -16.85
CA ILE A 143 -8.88 -1.80 -16.42
C ILE A 143 -10.14 -1.35 -17.18
N LYS A 144 -10.01 -0.34 -18.07
CA LYS A 144 -11.09 0.26 -18.85
C LYS A 144 -12.26 0.72 -17.97
N LEU A 145 -11.95 1.39 -16.87
CA LEU A 145 -12.96 1.83 -15.91
C LEU A 145 -13.84 2.93 -16.54
N PRO A 146 -15.18 2.80 -16.48
CA PRO A 146 -16.09 3.87 -16.89
C PRO A 146 -15.92 5.14 -16.05
N ASP A 147 -16.02 6.32 -16.68
CA ASP A 147 -15.79 7.61 -16.02
C ASP A 147 -16.79 7.92 -14.89
N ASN A 148 -17.96 7.27 -14.90
CA ASN A 148 -18.99 7.41 -13.86
C ASN A 148 -18.76 6.50 -12.64
N ILE A 149 -17.74 5.64 -12.66
CA ILE A 149 -17.42 4.71 -11.57
C ILE A 149 -16.09 5.10 -10.95
N THR A 150 -16.07 5.25 -9.62
CA THR A 150 -14.81 5.47 -8.91
C THR A 150 -14.01 4.18 -8.85
N LEU A 151 -12.68 4.29 -8.96
CA LEU A 151 -11.80 3.12 -8.87
C LEU A 151 -12.01 2.33 -7.57
N TYR A 152 -12.23 3.01 -6.44
CA TYR A 152 -12.52 2.33 -5.18
C TYR A 152 -13.84 1.53 -5.21
N SER A 153 -14.91 2.13 -5.74
CA SER A 153 -16.21 1.46 -5.88
C SER A 153 -16.11 0.20 -6.75
N TYR A 154 -15.39 0.31 -7.87
CA TYR A 154 -15.11 -0.83 -8.73
C TYR A 154 -14.33 -1.94 -8.04
N LEU A 155 -13.26 -1.59 -7.32
CA LEU A 155 -12.47 -2.60 -6.62
C LEU A 155 -13.26 -3.25 -5.48
N SER A 156 -14.16 -2.51 -4.83
CA SER A 156 -15.04 -3.01 -3.78
C SER A 156 -16.10 -4.01 -4.26
N SER A 157 -16.32 -4.12 -5.58
CA SER A 157 -17.23 -5.10 -6.17
C SER A 157 -16.54 -6.37 -6.69
N ILE A 158 -15.21 -6.49 -6.57
CA ILE A 158 -14.41 -7.65 -6.99
C ILE A 158 -14.34 -8.72 -5.90
#